data_AF-A0AAE4H6Z7-F1
#
_entry.id   AF-A0AAE4H6Z7-F1
#
_cell.length_a   1.000
_cell.length_b   1.000
_cell.length_c   1.000
_cell.angle_alpha   90.00
_cell.angle_beta   90.00
_cell.angle_gamma   90.00
#
_symmetry.space_group_name_H-M   'P 1'
#
loop_
_entity.id
_entity.type
_entity.pdbx_description
1 polymer ?
#
loop_
_entity_poly.entity_id
_entity_poly.type
_entity_poly.pdbx_seq_one_letter_code
_entity_poly.pdbx_strand_id
1 'polypeptide(L)'
;MATLLFRLDNVPEEEADEVRRLLEQHGFDTFESRAGFWGLGVAAIWLRDKGDYEAAREALDSYQQGLAARVREERDALAERGEAPTLWRRLRQHPVRMLLVVLALAGVLTLTLLPFLGLIG
;
A
#
# COMPACT_ATOMS: atom_id res chain seq x y z
N MET A 1 -6.95 -6.24 27.86
CA MET A 1 -7.02 -7.10 26.65
C MET A 1 -6.18 -6.42 25.60
N ALA A 2 -5.27 -7.15 24.96
CA ALA A 2 -4.35 -6.55 24.01
C ALA A 2 -5.10 -6.01 22.78
N THR A 3 -4.70 -4.82 22.32
CA THR A 3 -5.33 -4.14 21.18
C THR A 3 -4.30 -3.97 20.06
N LEU A 4 -4.71 -4.23 18.82
CA LEU A 4 -3.86 -4.04 17.65
C LEU A 4 -3.57 -2.55 17.48
N LEU A 5 -2.29 -2.17 17.51
CA LEU A 5 -1.87 -0.77 17.38
C LEU A 5 -1.35 -0.49 15.97
N PHE A 6 -0.45 -1.35 15.48
CA PHE A 6 0.22 -1.16 14.20
C PHE A 6 0.46 -2.51 13.50
N ARG A 7 0.20 -2.58 12.19
CA ARG A 7 0.51 -3.77 11.38
C ARG A 7 1.87 -3.59 10.73
N LEU A 8 2.71 -4.61 10.84
CA LEU A 8 4.03 -4.67 10.24
C LEU A 8 4.02 -5.34 8.87
N ASP A 9 2.84 -5.75 8.39
CA ASP A 9 2.69 -6.38 7.08
C ASP A 9 3.02 -5.37 5.97
N ASN A 10 4.07 -5.65 5.19
CA ASN A 10 4.56 -4.80 4.10
C ASN A 10 5.10 -3.42 4.54
N VAL A 11 5.57 -3.31 5.79
CA VAL A 11 6.27 -2.13 6.32
C VAL A 11 7.79 -2.36 6.21
N PRO A 12 8.58 -1.40 5.70
CA PRO A 12 10.04 -1.48 5.72
C PRO A 12 10.59 -1.60 7.14
N GLU A 13 11.68 -2.34 7.34
CA GLU A 13 12.24 -2.55 8.69
C GLU A 13 12.64 -1.23 9.35
N GLU A 14 13.14 -0.25 8.58
CA GLU A 14 13.47 1.08 9.08
C GLU A 14 12.26 1.81 9.69
N GLU A 15 11.10 1.73 9.04
CA GLU A 15 9.86 2.33 9.54
C GLU A 15 9.34 1.56 10.77
N ALA A 16 9.45 0.22 10.76
CA ALA A 16 9.12 -0.60 11.93
C ALA A 16 9.98 -0.19 13.14
N ASP A 17 11.28 0.03 12.96
CA ASP A 17 12.21 0.50 13.99
C ASP A 17 11.91 1.93 14.46
N GLU A 18 11.44 2.81 13.58
CA GLU A 18 10.96 4.14 13.97
C GLU A 18 9.71 4.06 14.85
N VAL A 19 8.74 3.22 14.48
CA VAL A 19 7.54 3.01 15.29
C VAL A 19 7.88 2.37 16.64
N ARG A 20 8.79 1.40 16.71
CA ARG A 20 9.29 0.82 17.97
C ARG A 20 9.86 1.91 18.89
N ARG A 21 10.76 2.74 18.35
CA ARG A 21 11.38 3.84 19.11
C ARG A 21 10.36 4.87 19.57
N LEU A 22 9.37 5.21 18.74
CA LEU A 22 8.29 6.13 19.10
C LEU A 22 7.51 5.62 20.31
N LEU A 23 7.17 4.32 20.31
CA LEU A 23 6.39 3.69 21.37
C LEU A 23 7.20 3.56 22.67
N GLU A 24 8.48 3.22 22.57
CA GLU A 24 9.41 3.19 23.70
C GLU A 24 9.62 4.57 24.34
N GLN A 25 9.78 5.62 23.52
CA GLN A 25 9.97 7.00 24.01
C GLN A 25 8.77 7.51 24.81
N HIS A 26 7.57 7.11 24.43
CA HIS A 26 6.34 7.46 25.14
C HIS A 26 6.04 6.51 26.32
N GLY A 27 6.81 5.42 26.47
CA GLY A 27 6.68 4.47 27.58
C GLY A 27 5.48 3.52 27.47
N PHE A 28 4.97 3.27 26.26
CA PHE A 28 3.82 2.38 26.07
C PHE A 28 4.21 0.90 26.21
N ASP A 29 3.47 0.13 27.02
CA ASP A 29 3.65 -1.33 27.14
C ASP A 29 3.09 -2.04 25.90
N THR A 30 3.99 -2.35 24.97
CA THR A 30 3.68 -2.99 23.69
C THR A 30 4.42 -4.31 23.51
N PHE A 31 3.87 -5.19 22.68
CA PHE A 31 4.52 -6.44 22.28
C PHE A 31 4.30 -6.73 20.80
N GLU A 32 5.23 -7.44 20.20
CA GLU A 32 5.15 -7.77 18.77
C GLU A 32 4.76 -9.21 18.54
N SER A 33 3.97 -9.43 17.49
CA SER A 33 3.75 -10.75 16.91
C SER A 33 4.46 -10.82 15.56
N ARG A 34 5.02 -11.99 15.25
CA ARG A 34 5.67 -12.27 13.97
C ARG A 34 4.78 -13.14 13.10
N ALA A 35 4.71 -12.83 11.81
CA ALA A 35 4.17 -13.75 10.83
C ALA A 35 5.08 -14.99 10.80
N GLY A 36 4.55 -16.16 11.18
CA GLY A 36 5.31 -17.41 11.09
C GLY A 36 5.73 -17.71 9.65
N PHE A 37 6.67 -18.65 9.47
CA PHE A 37 7.26 -19.01 8.17
C PHE A 37 6.23 -19.30 7.05
N TRP A 38 5.04 -19.76 7.42
CA TRP A 38 3.94 -20.09 6.50
C TRP A 38 3.07 -18.88 6.11
N GLY A 39 3.36 -17.68 6.61
CA GLY A 39 2.58 -16.47 6.34
C GLY A 39 1.19 -16.44 6.99
N LEU A 40 0.91 -17.35 7.91
CA LEU A 40 -0.41 -17.48 8.57
C LEU A 40 -0.54 -16.66 9.87
N GLY A 41 0.48 -15.87 10.23
CA GLY A 41 0.44 -14.97 11.38
C GLY A 41 0.39 -13.51 10.93
N VAL A 42 -0.28 -12.66 11.71
CA VAL A 42 -0.26 -11.20 11.50
C VAL A 42 0.98 -10.64 12.16
N ALA A 43 1.90 -10.07 11.38
CA ALA A 43 3.02 -9.33 11.93
C ALA A 43 2.51 -7.97 12.40
N ALA A 44 2.57 -7.70 13.70
CA ALA A 44 1.98 -6.49 14.26
C ALA A 44 2.53 -6.15 15.65
N ILE A 45 2.45 -4.86 15.98
CA ILE A 45 2.67 -4.32 17.32
C ILE A 45 1.31 -4.18 18.01
N TRP A 46 1.23 -4.75 19.21
CA TRP A 46 0.06 -4.82 20.05
C TRP A 46 0.29 -4.03 21.32
N LEU A 47 -0.71 -3.27 21.74
CA LEU A 47 -0.71 -2.56 23.02
C LEU A 47 -1.34 -3.44 24.09
N ARG A 48 -0.70 -3.57 25.26
CA ARG A 48 -1.17 -4.45 26.33
C ARG A 48 -2.33 -3.82 27.11
N ASP A 49 -2.21 -2.54 27.42
CA ASP A 49 -3.26 -1.77 28.09
C ASP A 49 -4.17 -1.09 27.06
N LYS A 50 -5.49 -1.17 27.26
CA LYS A 50 -6.45 -0.46 26.41
C LYS A 50 -6.59 1.01 26.81
N GLY A 51 -6.26 1.36 28.07
CA GLY A 51 -6.31 2.76 28.55
C GLY A 51 -5.36 3.67 27.78
N ASP A 52 -4.21 3.14 27.37
CA ASP A 52 -3.20 3.89 26.63
C ASP A 52 -3.44 3.90 25.12
N TYR A 53 -4.52 3.26 24.64
CA TYR A 53 -4.75 3.10 23.19
C TYR A 53 -4.94 4.44 22.49
N GLU A 54 -5.71 5.37 23.07
CA GLU A 54 -5.92 6.67 22.45
C GLU A 54 -4.62 7.49 22.41
N ALA A 55 -3.85 7.51 23.50
CA ALA A 55 -2.58 8.22 23.55
C ALA A 55 -1.55 7.63 22.57
N ALA A 56 -1.45 6.30 22.50
CA ALA A 56 -0.58 5.62 21.55
C ALA A 56 -1.00 5.86 20.11
N ARG A 57 -2.32 5.92 19.85
CA ARG A 57 -2.87 6.23 18.54
C ARG A 57 -2.59 7.66 18.12
N GLU A 58 -2.75 8.61 19.02
CA GLU A 58 -2.45 10.03 18.78
C GLU A 58 -0.97 10.25 18.47
N ALA A 59 -0.07 9.61 19.23
CA ALA A 59 1.36 9.64 18.96
C ALA A 59 1.68 9.09 17.56
N LEU A 60 1.08 7.95 17.19
CA LEU A 60 1.26 7.34 15.87
C LEU A 60 0.71 8.22 14.73
N ASP A 61 -0.47 8.81 14.92
CA ASP A 61 -1.10 9.68 13.92
C ASP A 61 -0.25 10.96 13.72
N SER A 62 0.37 11.51 14.78
CA SER A 62 1.30 12.64 14.67
C SER A 62 2.55 12.29 13.84
N TYR A 63 3.09 11.08 14.02
CA TYR A 63 4.20 10.56 13.23
C TYR A 63 3.81 10.40 11.75
N GLN A 64 2.64 9.80 11.47
CA GLN A 64 2.16 9.61 10.09
C GLN A 64 1.94 10.94 9.36
N GLN A 65 1.47 11.98 10.06
CA GLN A 65 1.33 13.32 9.48
C GLN A 65 2.70 13.89 9.04
N GLY A 66 3.74 13.70 9.85
CA GLY A 66 5.11 14.06 9.50
C GLY A 66 5.63 13.30 8.29
N LEU A 67 5.39 11.98 8.23
CA LEU A 67 5.81 11.14 7.11
C LEU A 67 5.14 11.56 5.79
N ALA A 68 3.84 11.83 5.83
CA ALA A 68 3.08 12.26 4.66
C ALA A 68 3.52 13.63 4.13
N ALA A 69 4.00 14.53 5.00
CA ALA A 69 4.59 15.80 4.56
C ALA A 69 5.90 15.57 3.79
N ARG A 70 6.80 14.72 4.31
CA ARG A 70 8.08 14.38 3.65
C ARG A 70 7.87 13.70 2.30
N VAL A 71 6.97 12.73 2.21
CA VAL A 71 6.65 12.05 0.94
C VAL A 71 6.05 13.01 -0.09
N ARG A 72 5.24 13.99 0.35
CA ARG A 72 4.72 15.02 -0.55
C ARG A 72 5.84 15.92 -1.09
N GLU A 73 6.74 16.36 -0.22
CA GLU A 73 7.88 17.19 -0.61
C GLU A 73 8.83 16.46 -1.57
N GLU A 74 9.11 15.18 -1.33
CA GLU A 74 9.89 14.36 -2.27
C GLU A 74 9.17 14.17 -3.61
N ARG A 75 7.85 13.96 -3.60
CA ARG A 75 7.05 13.87 -4.84
C ARG A 75 7.03 15.18 -5.61
N ASP A 76 6.91 16.31 -4.93
CA ASP A 76 6.91 17.63 -5.54
C ASP A 76 8.30 17.95 -6.10
N ALA A 77 9.38 17.62 -5.39
CA ALA A 77 10.75 17.73 -5.89
C ALA A 77 11.01 16.83 -7.12
N LEU A 78 10.40 15.64 -7.19
CA LEU A 78 10.46 14.77 -8.37
C LEU A 78 9.58 15.29 -9.53
N ALA A 79 8.45 15.93 -9.22
CA ALA A 79 7.58 16.56 -10.20
C ALA A 79 8.23 17.81 -10.83
N GLU A 80 8.91 18.62 -10.02
CA GLU A 80 9.70 19.79 -10.47
C GLU A 80 10.89 19.37 -11.34
N ARG A 81 11.48 18.19 -11.09
CA ARG A 81 12.51 17.59 -11.95
C ARG A 81 11.95 16.97 -13.24
N GLY A 82 10.64 16.99 -13.46
CA GLY A 82 9.99 16.47 -14.67
C GLY A 82 9.96 14.93 -14.74
N GLU A 83 10.20 14.25 -13.62
CA GLU A 83 10.22 12.79 -13.50
C GLU A 83 8.98 12.25 -12.77
N ALA A 84 7.82 12.90 -12.94
CA ALA A 84 6.54 12.37 -12.49
C ALA A 84 6.34 10.94 -13.05
N PRO A 85 6.29 9.90 -12.19
CA PRO A 85 6.63 8.57 -12.63
C PRO A 85 5.48 7.87 -13.35
N THR A 86 5.85 7.28 -14.48
CA THR A 86 5.45 5.96 -15.00
C THR A 86 4.17 5.72 -15.80
N LEU A 87 3.03 6.39 -15.61
CA LEU A 87 1.83 5.98 -16.37
C LEU A 87 1.84 6.48 -17.82
N TRP A 88 2.09 7.78 -18.03
CA TRP A 88 2.08 8.38 -19.36
C TRP A 88 3.30 7.97 -20.22
N ARG A 89 4.46 7.78 -19.57
CA ARG A 89 5.71 7.39 -20.23
C ARG A 89 5.71 5.90 -20.64
N ARG A 90 5.11 4.98 -19.87
CA ARG A 90 4.92 3.58 -20.30
C ARG A 90 3.89 3.44 -21.41
N LEU A 91 2.80 4.22 -21.37
CA LEU A 91 1.80 4.23 -22.46
C LEU A 91 2.45 4.59 -23.81
N ARG A 92 3.40 5.53 -23.79
CA ARG A 92 4.07 6.04 -24.99
C ARG A 92 5.26 5.17 -25.46
N GLN A 93 5.75 4.25 -24.62
CA GLN A 93 6.90 3.39 -24.94
C GLN A 93 6.52 2.06 -25.63
N HIS A 94 5.27 1.58 -25.50
CA HIS A 94 4.81 0.35 -26.17
C HIS A 94 3.42 0.47 -26.83
N PRO A 95 3.22 1.41 -27.77
CA PRO A 95 1.93 1.60 -28.46
C PRO A 95 1.45 0.32 -29.17
N VAL A 96 2.38 -0.50 -29.67
CA VAL A 96 2.10 -1.77 -30.36
C VAL A 96 1.50 -2.81 -29.40
N ARG A 97 1.99 -2.91 -28.15
CA ARG A 97 1.48 -3.89 -27.18
C ARG A 97 0.05 -3.56 -26.75
N MET A 98 -0.27 -2.28 -26.59
CA MET A 98 -1.63 -1.83 -26.30
C MET A 98 -2.57 -2.12 -27.48
N LEU A 99 -2.13 -1.86 -28.71
CA LEU A 99 -2.90 -2.18 -29.92
C LEU A 99 -3.18 -3.69 -30.03
N LEU A 100 -2.18 -4.55 -29.76
CA LEU A 100 -2.34 -6.01 -29.78
C LEU A 100 -3.32 -6.52 -28.72
N VAL A 101 -3.28 -5.95 -27.51
CA VAL A 101 -4.23 -6.33 -26.45
C VAL A 101 -5.65 -5.89 -26.80
N VAL A 102 -5.84 -4.67 -27.32
CA VAL A 102 -7.15 -4.18 -27.78
C VAL A 102 -7.66 -5.04 -28.95
N LEU A 103 -6.80 -5.38 -29.90
CA LEU A 103 -7.15 -6.23 -31.04
C LEU A 103 -7.52 -7.66 -30.58
N ALA A 104 -6.76 -8.23 -29.64
CA ALA A 104 -7.05 -9.54 -29.07
C ALA A 104 -8.38 -9.53 -28.30
N LEU A 105 -8.62 -8.51 -27.48
CA LEU A 105 -9.88 -8.34 -26.75
C LEU A 105 -11.06 -8.16 -27.71
N ALA A 106 -10.91 -7.32 -28.73
CA ALA A 106 -11.91 -7.13 -29.77
C ALA A 106 -12.15 -8.43 -30.55
N GLY A 107 -11.10 -9.22 -30.83
CA GLY A 107 -11.20 -10.52 -31.48
C GLY A 107 -11.98 -11.52 -30.64
N VAL A 108 -11.67 -11.64 -29.35
CA VAL A 108 -12.41 -12.50 -28.41
C VAL A 108 -13.86 -12.04 -28.28
N LEU A 109 -14.12 -10.75 -28.11
CA LEU A 109 -15.47 -10.19 -28.06
C LEU A 109 -16.24 -10.48 -29.35
N THR A 110 -15.62 -10.26 -30.50
CA THR A 110 -16.24 -10.52 -31.80
C THR A 110 -16.57 -11.99 -31.96
N LEU A 111 -15.64 -12.89 -31.63
CA LEU A 111 -15.82 -14.34 -31.75
C LEU A 111 -16.85 -14.89 -30.75
N THR A 112 -16.95 -14.30 -29.56
CA THR A 112 -17.95 -14.65 -28.55
C THR A 112 -19.33 -14.09 -28.83
N LEU A 113 -19.44 -12.88 -29.41
CA LEU A 113 -20.72 -12.24 -29.74
C LEU A 113 -21.27 -12.65 -31.12
N LEU A 114 -20.42 -13.11 -32.05
CA LEU A 114 -20.82 -13.60 -33.38
C LEU A 114 -21.96 -14.64 -33.35
N PRO A 115 -21.89 -15.71 -32.53
CA PRO A 115 -22.95 -16.71 -32.50
C PRO A 115 -24.27 -16.17 -31.92
N PHE A 116 -24.23 -15.12 -31.09
CA PHE A 116 -25.43 -14.50 -30.53
C PHE A 116 -26.07 -13.50 -31.50
N LEU A 117 -25.27 -12.76 -32.26
CA LEU A 117 -25.77 -11.84 -33.29
C LEU A 117 -26.42 -12.58 -34.46
N GLY A 118 -25.90 -13.75 -34.84
CA GLY A 118 -26.50 -14.61 -35.86
C GLY A 118 -27.80 -15.30 -35.44
N LEU A 119 -28.18 -15.24 -34.16
CA LEU A 119 -29.39 -15.86 -33.60
C LEU A 119 -30.56 -14.85 -33.51
N ILE A 120 -30.27 -13.56 -33.72
CA ILE A 120 -31.24 -12.44 -33.68
C ILE A 120 -31.69 -12.04 -35.11
N GLY A 121 -31.07 -12.62 -36.16
CA GLY A 121 -31.38 -12.39 -37.57
C GLY A 121 -32.24 -13.47 -38.21
#